data_AF-A0A1H8UU15-F1
#
_entry.id   AF-A0A1H8UU15-F1
#
_cell.length_a   1.000
_cell.length_b   1.000
_cell.length_c   1.000
_cell.angle_alpha   90.00
_cell.angle_beta   90.00
_cell.angle_gamma   90.00
#
_symmetry.space_group_name_H-M   'P 1'
#
loop_
_entity.id
_entity.type
_entity.pdbx_description
1 polymer ?
#
loop_
_entity_poly.entity_id
_entity_poly.type
_entity_poly.pdbx_seq_one_letter_code
_entity_poly.pdbx_strand_id
1 'polypeptide(L)'
;MALIENNWAERLRMYITSIIQNQGHKLIAINNMPDHLHLFIGLNPNQSISEIVRFVKSDSSEWINRQKLANEKFLWQDGYGAFSHSKSQVDKVVNYIANQQEHHQKTTFLDEYRKMLNDFNIEFDEQYIFKLPQ
;
A
#
# COMPACT_ATOMS: atom_id res chain seq x y z
N MET A 1 -4.99 5.54 16.07
CA MET A 1 -4.96 6.00 14.65
C MET A 1 -6.09 5.30 13.90
N ALA A 2 -6.72 5.98 12.92
CA ALA A 2 -7.78 5.37 12.11
C ALA A 2 -7.24 4.19 11.27
N LEU A 3 -7.94 3.05 11.31
CA LEU A 3 -7.66 1.86 10.50
C LEU A 3 -8.62 1.76 9.31
N ILE A 4 -8.27 0.93 8.34
CA ILE A 4 -9.11 0.60 7.19
C ILE A 4 -10.17 -0.42 7.61
N GLU A 5 -11.43 0.00 7.63
CA GLU A 5 -12.55 -0.86 8.00
C GLU A 5 -13.15 -1.59 6.79
N ASN A 6 -13.60 -2.82 7.01
CA ASN A 6 -14.11 -3.70 5.94
C ASN A 6 -15.31 -3.12 5.18
N ASN A 7 -16.15 -2.32 5.85
CA ASN A 7 -17.34 -1.71 5.25
C ASN A 7 -17.03 -0.67 4.15
N TRP A 8 -15.80 -0.14 4.09
CA TRP A 8 -15.39 0.83 3.07
C TRP A 8 -14.07 0.50 2.36
N ALA A 9 -13.37 -0.56 2.77
CA ALA A 9 -12.10 -1.01 2.17
C ALA A 9 -12.17 -1.19 0.64
N GLU A 10 -13.25 -1.77 0.11
CA GLU A 10 -13.44 -1.94 -1.33
C GLU A 10 -13.53 -0.58 -2.05
N ARG A 11 -14.29 0.37 -1.49
CA ARG A 11 -14.40 1.73 -2.03
C ARG A 11 -13.05 2.44 -2.03
N LEU A 12 -12.21 2.23 -1.00
CA LEU A 12 -10.85 2.74 -0.98
C LEU A 12 -10.03 2.19 -2.14
N ARG A 13 -10.05 0.86 -2.36
CA ARG A 13 -9.30 0.23 -3.46
C ARG A 13 -9.77 0.74 -4.83
N MET A 14 -11.07 0.90 -5.03
CA MET A 14 -11.63 1.49 -6.25
C MET A 14 -11.19 2.95 -6.41
N TYR A 15 -11.20 3.75 -5.34
CA TYR A 15 -10.78 5.15 -5.40
C TYR A 15 -9.30 5.28 -5.77
N ILE A 16 -8.44 4.48 -5.14
CA ILE A 16 -7.00 4.44 -5.47
C ILE A 16 -6.78 3.95 -6.90
N THR A 17 -7.56 2.98 -7.37
CA THR A 17 -7.50 2.52 -8.76
C THR A 17 -7.69 3.68 -9.73
N SER A 18 -8.68 4.55 -9.49
CA SER A 18 -8.91 5.75 -10.29
C SER A 18 -7.73 6.73 -10.21
N ILE A 19 -7.13 6.95 -9.04
CA ILE A 19 -5.93 7.81 -8.90
C ILE A 19 -4.81 7.28 -9.81
N ILE A 20 -4.50 5.99 -9.70
CA ILE A 20 -3.42 5.34 -10.48
C ILE A 20 -3.67 5.47 -11.98
N GLN A 21 -4.88 5.16 -12.44
CA GLN A 21 -5.23 5.23 -13.86
C GLN A 21 -5.23 6.66 -14.40
N ASN A 22 -5.72 7.64 -13.63
CA ASN A 22 -5.74 9.06 -14.03
C ASN A 22 -4.33 9.66 -14.15
N GLN A 23 -3.37 9.14 -13.38
CA GLN A 23 -1.96 9.51 -13.48
C GLN A 23 -1.22 8.76 -14.62
N GLY A 24 -1.95 7.96 -15.41
CA GLY A 24 -1.41 7.24 -16.56
C GLY A 24 -0.64 5.96 -16.22
N HIS A 25 -0.72 5.48 -14.97
CA HIS A 25 -0.14 4.22 -14.56
C HIS A 25 -1.08 3.05 -14.85
N LYS A 26 -0.52 1.87 -15.06
CA LYS A 26 -1.30 0.63 -15.18
C LYS A 26 -1.49 0.02 -13.78
N LEU A 27 -2.72 -0.08 -13.30
CA LEU A 27 -2.98 -0.92 -12.13
C LEU A 27 -2.84 -2.41 -12.51
N ILE A 28 -2.05 -3.15 -11.73
CA ILE A 28 -1.87 -4.61 -11.91
C ILE A 28 -2.58 -5.37 -10.79
N ALA A 29 -2.34 -5.00 -9.52
CA ALA A 29 -3.03 -5.57 -8.37
C ALA A 29 -3.09 -4.56 -7.22
N ILE A 30 -4.14 -4.64 -6.41
CA ILE A 30 -4.31 -3.83 -5.20
C ILE A 30 -5.04 -4.65 -4.15
N ASN A 31 -4.55 -4.59 -2.92
CA ASN A 31 -5.24 -5.15 -1.76
C ASN A 31 -4.85 -4.41 -0.49
N ASN A 32 -5.63 -4.54 0.57
CA ASN A 32 -5.36 -3.87 1.84
C ASN A 32 -5.54 -4.82 3.03
N MET A 33 -4.81 -4.50 4.08
CA MET A 33 -5.07 -4.91 5.45
C MET A 33 -5.70 -3.75 6.22
N PRO A 34 -6.11 -3.93 7.49
CA PRO A 34 -6.61 -2.83 8.30
C PRO A 34 -5.58 -1.71 8.51
N ASP A 35 -4.29 -2.01 8.52
CA ASP A 35 -3.21 -1.08 8.89
C ASP A 35 -2.33 -0.65 7.70
N HIS A 36 -2.37 -1.35 6.56
CA HIS A 36 -1.57 -1.00 5.38
C HIS A 36 -2.23 -1.43 4.06
N LEU A 37 -1.63 -1.01 2.94
CA LEU A 37 -2.11 -1.30 1.60
C LEU A 37 -0.95 -1.71 0.68
N HIS A 38 -1.17 -2.76 -0.10
CA HIS A 38 -0.26 -3.22 -1.14
C HIS A 38 -0.78 -2.78 -2.51
N LEU A 39 0.11 -2.18 -3.30
CA LEU A 39 -0.19 -1.65 -4.62
C LEU A 39 0.89 -2.10 -5.61
N PHE A 40 0.48 -2.82 -6.66
CA PHE A 40 1.36 -3.23 -7.76
C PHE A 40 0.91 -2.58 -9.06
N ILE A 41 1.82 -1.82 -9.66
CA ILE A 41 1.55 -1.00 -10.84
C ILE A 41 2.62 -1.19 -11.92
N GLY A 42 2.20 -1.04 -13.17
CA GLY A 42 3.10 -0.67 -14.26
C GLY A 42 3.33 0.84 -14.18
N LEU A 43 4.58 1.22 -13.91
CA LEU A 43 4.96 2.62 -13.73
C LEU A 43 4.96 3.36 -15.08
N ASN A 44 4.31 4.52 -15.14
CA ASN A 44 4.50 5.50 -16.20
C ASN A 44 5.87 6.16 -16.00
N PRO A 45 6.82 6.06 -16.95
CA PRO A 45 8.19 6.55 -16.77
C PRO A 45 8.29 8.08 -16.67
N ASN A 46 7.22 8.81 -17.00
CA ASN A 46 7.18 10.27 -16.89
C ASN A 46 6.95 10.77 -15.45
N GLN A 47 6.65 9.87 -14.50
CA GLN A 47 6.34 10.23 -13.12
C GLN A 47 7.23 9.44 -12.15
N SER A 48 7.70 10.12 -11.10
CA SER A 48 8.49 9.47 -10.06
C SER A 48 7.61 8.65 -9.11
N ILE A 49 8.21 7.63 -8.46
CA ILE A 49 7.51 6.81 -7.46
C ILE A 49 7.01 7.67 -6.28
N SER A 50 7.83 8.61 -5.81
CA SER A 50 7.46 9.50 -4.70
C SER A 50 6.25 10.37 -5.05
N GLU A 51 6.15 10.81 -6.30
CA GLU A 51 5.04 11.63 -6.76
C GLU A 51 3.72 10.86 -6.84
N ILE A 52 3.71 9.66 -7.43
CA ILE A 52 2.49 8.84 -7.48
C ILE A 52 2.05 8.41 -6.07
N VAL A 53 2.99 8.07 -5.19
CA VAL A 53 2.67 7.75 -3.78
C VAL A 53 2.11 8.96 -3.05
N ARG A 54 2.63 10.17 -3.32
CA ARG A 54 2.06 11.41 -2.77
C ARG A 54 0.59 11.55 -3.16
N PHE A 55 0.24 11.42 -4.45
CA PHE A 55 -1.14 11.49 -4.92
C PHE A 55 -2.03 10.43 -4.29
N VAL A 56 -1.58 9.18 -4.25
CA VAL A 56 -2.33 8.09 -3.59
C VAL A 56 -2.63 8.46 -2.15
N LYS A 57 -1.64 8.95 -1.39
CA LYS A 57 -1.80 9.25 0.04
C LYS A 57 -2.63 10.50 0.28
N SER A 58 -2.35 11.60 -0.41
CA SER A 58 -3.06 12.87 -0.23
C SER A 58 -4.54 12.73 -0.59
N ASP A 59 -4.80 12.25 -1.81
CA ASP A 59 -6.14 12.33 -2.39
C ASP A 59 -7.06 11.30 -1.72
N SER A 60 -6.55 10.10 -1.41
CA SER A 60 -7.34 9.12 -0.66
C SER A 60 -7.61 9.55 0.78
N SER A 61 -6.63 10.17 1.47
CA SER A 61 -6.87 10.69 2.83
C SER A 61 -7.91 11.80 2.82
N GLU A 62 -7.80 12.73 1.87
CA GLU A 62 -8.79 13.81 1.73
C GLU A 62 -10.19 13.22 1.45
N TRP A 63 -10.29 12.27 0.53
CA TRP A 63 -11.54 11.60 0.21
C TRP A 63 -12.14 10.86 1.42
N ILE A 64 -11.36 10.03 2.13
CA ILE A 64 -11.81 9.30 3.33
C ILE A 64 -12.38 10.27 4.36
N ASN A 65 -11.64 11.35 4.65
CA ASN A 65 -12.05 12.35 5.64
C ASN A 65 -13.29 13.14 5.19
N ARG A 66 -13.35 13.55 3.92
CA ARG A 66 -14.49 14.27 3.35
C ARG A 66 -15.76 13.43 3.36
N GLN A 67 -15.62 12.13 3.10
CA GLN A 67 -16.71 11.16 3.12
C GLN A 67 -17.06 10.66 4.54
N LYS A 68 -16.28 11.05 5.57
CA LYS A 68 -16.45 10.61 6.96
C LYS A 68 -16.50 9.08 7.10
N LEU A 69 -15.61 8.37 6.40
CA LEU A 69 -15.62 6.90 6.40
C LEU A 69 -14.99 6.31 7.67
N ALA A 70 -14.07 7.03 8.29
CA ALA A 70 -13.46 6.65 9.56
C ALA A 70 -14.01 7.52 10.71
N ASN A 71 -14.02 6.96 11.92
CA ASN A 71 -14.47 7.66 13.14
C ASN A 71 -13.55 8.81 13.56
N GLU A 72 -12.27 8.72 13.21
CA GLU A 72 -11.24 9.72 13.48
C GLU A 72 -10.66 10.25 12.17
N LYS A 73 -9.88 11.33 12.25
CA LYS A 73 -9.15 11.86 11.08
C LYS A 73 -8.20 10.79 10.55
N PHE A 74 -8.42 10.37 9.31
CA PHE A 74 -7.58 9.41 8.62
C PHE A 74 -6.34 10.08 8.03
N LEU A 75 -5.18 9.48 8.24
CA LEU A 75 -3.89 9.88 7.67
C LEU A 75 -3.08 8.62 7.39
N TRP A 76 -2.45 8.54 6.22
CA TRP A 76 -1.37 7.59 6.01
C TRP A 76 -0.12 8.03 6.78
N GLN A 77 0.67 7.06 7.24
CA GLN A 77 2.02 7.31 7.77
C GLN A 77 2.91 8.03 6.74
N ASP A 78 3.95 8.75 7.16
CA ASP A 78 4.82 9.51 6.26
C ASP A 78 5.63 8.64 5.28
N GLY A 79 6.09 7.46 5.74
CA GLY A 79 6.89 6.53 4.94
C GLY A 79 6.11 5.75 3.88
N TYR A 80 6.86 5.05 3.02
CA TYR A 80 6.37 4.03 2.10
C TYR A 80 7.52 3.07 1.70
N GLY A 81 7.18 1.84 1.33
CA GLY A 81 8.11 0.89 0.71
C GLY A 81 7.85 0.80 -0.79
N ALA A 82 8.91 0.72 -1.61
CA ALA A 82 8.80 0.54 -3.05
C ALA A 82 9.83 -0.47 -3.53
N PHE A 83 9.35 -1.53 -4.17
CA PHE A 83 10.16 -2.68 -4.58
C PHE A 83 9.86 -3.02 -6.03
N SER A 84 10.91 -3.21 -6.83
CA SER A 84 10.78 -3.45 -8.28
C SER A 84 10.77 -4.95 -8.58
N HIS A 85 9.91 -5.37 -9.50
CA HIS A 85 9.76 -6.77 -9.90
C HIS A 85 9.91 -6.93 -11.41
N SER A 86 10.50 -8.05 -11.83
CA SER A 86 10.65 -8.37 -13.25
C SER A 86 9.34 -8.90 -13.85
N LYS A 87 9.21 -8.86 -15.17
CA LYS A 87 8.01 -9.34 -15.88
C LYS A 87 7.66 -10.80 -15.55
N SER A 88 8.65 -11.65 -15.35
CA SER A 88 8.44 -13.07 -15.01
C SER A 88 7.89 -13.29 -13.60
N GLN A 89 7.97 -12.27 -12.73
CA GLN A 89 7.46 -12.34 -11.35
C GLN A 89 6.02 -11.83 -11.22
N VAL A 90 5.43 -11.28 -12.28
CA VAL A 90 4.12 -10.61 -12.21
C VAL A 90 3.05 -11.50 -11.57
N ASP A 91 2.88 -12.73 -12.04
CA ASP A 91 1.84 -13.63 -11.53
C ASP A 91 2.07 -13.97 -10.05
N LYS A 92 3.33 -14.13 -9.64
CA LYS A 92 3.70 -14.36 -8.24
C LYS A 92 3.30 -13.18 -7.36
N VAL A 93 3.59 -11.95 -7.80
CA VAL A 93 3.27 -10.72 -7.04
C VAL A 93 1.76 -10.49 -6.99
N VAL A 94 1.05 -10.71 -8.09
CA VAL A 94 -0.42 -10.62 -8.15
C VAL A 94 -1.05 -11.60 -7.16
N ASN A 95 -0.63 -12.86 -7.19
CA ASN A 95 -1.14 -13.88 -6.27
C ASN A 95 -0.81 -13.55 -4.82
N TYR A 96 0.39 -13.05 -4.54
CA TYR A 96 0.78 -12.62 -3.20
C TYR A 96 -0.13 -11.50 -2.68
N ILE A 97 -0.39 -10.45 -3.49
CA ILE A 97 -1.26 -9.34 -3.12
C ILE A 97 -2.71 -9.81 -2.93
N ALA A 98 -3.20 -10.69 -3.80
CA ALA A 98 -4.57 -11.20 -3.73
C ALA A 98 -4.85 -12.00 -2.43
N ASN A 99 -3.82 -12.62 -1.86
CA ASN A 99 -3.94 -13.47 -0.66
C ASN A 99 -3.47 -12.78 0.64
N GLN A 100 -3.34 -11.46 0.65
CA GLN A 100 -2.83 -10.69 1.79
C GLN A 100 -3.62 -10.92 3.09
N GLN A 101 -4.96 -11.00 3.02
CA GLN A 101 -5.77 -11.26 4.22
C GLN A 101 -5.50 -12.65 4.82
N GLU A 102 -5.23 -13.67 3.99
CA GLU A 102 -4.85 -15.00 4.48
C GLU A 102 -3.43 -14.99 5.04
N HIS A 103 -2.50 -14.33 4.34
CA HIS A 103 -1.10 -14.18 4.76
C HIS A 103 -0.99 -13.58 6.18
N HIS A 104 -1.76 -12.51 6.43
CA HIS A 104 -1.75 -11.81 7.71
C HIS A 104 -2.54 -12.49 8.83
N GLN A 105 -3.09 -13.70 8.61
CA GLN A 105 -3.51 -14.57 9.71
C GLN A 105 -2.31 -15.14 10.47
N LYS A 106 -1.12 -15.16 9.85
CA LYS A 106 0.08 -15.82 10.39
C LYS A 106 1.31 -14.92 10.46
N THR A 107 1.31 -13.80 9.72
CA THR A 107 2.47 -12.90 9.60
C THR A 107 2.05 -11.49 9.97
N THR A 108 2.85 -10.78 10.76
CA THR A 108 2.59 -9.36 11.05
C THR A 108 3.10 -8.48 9.91
N PHE A 109 2.61 -7.23 9.80
CA PHE A 109 3.16 -6.25 8.86
C PHE A 109 4.68 -6.06 9.05
N LEU A 110 5.18 -6.00 10.29
CA LEU A 110 6.61 -5.82 10.54
C LEU A 110 7.44 -7.01 10.08
N ASP A 111 6.96 -8.24 10.30
CA ASP A 111 7.66 -9.44 9.83
C ASP A 111 7.72 -9.49 8.31
N GLU A 112 6.60 -9.16 7.66
CA GLU A 112 6.53 -9.03 6.20
C GLU A 112 7.49 -7.95 5.68
N TYR A 113 7.48 -6.76 6.29
CA TYR A 113 8.34 -5.66 5.87
C TYR A 113 9.83 -5.99 6.03
N ARG A 114 10.23 -6.56 7.17
CA ARG A 114 11.61 -7.06 7.38
C ARG A 114 11.98 -8.09 6.33
N LYS A 115 11.07 -9.01 6.02
CA LYS A 115 11.30 -10.02 4.98
C LYS A 115 11.56 -9.35 3.63
N MET A 116 10.76 -8.34 3.25
CA MET A 116 10.97 -7.61 2.00
C MET A 116 12.33 -6.89 2.00
N LEU A 117 12.71 -6.22 3.08
CA LEU A 117 14.01 -5.56 3.17
C LEU A 117 15.16 -6.56 2.98
N ASN A 118 15.09 -7.72 3.65
CA ASN A 118 16.08 -8.79 3.53
C ASN A 118 16.11 -9.38 2.11
N ASP A 119 14.95 -9.72 1.53
CA ASP A 119 14.86 -10.29 0.18
C ASP A 119 15.46 -9.36 -0.89
N PHE A 120 15.40 -8.04 -0.66
CA PHE A 120 15.93 -7.01 -1.55
C PHE A 120 17.33 -6.51 -1.15
N ASN A 121 17.98 -7.14 -0.14
CA ASN A 121 19.28 -6.75 0.39
C ASN A 121 19.38 -5.25 0.74
N ILE A 122 18.32 -4.71 1.34
CA ILE A 122 18.31 -3.33 1.84
C ILE A 122 18.82 -3.36 3.28
N GLU A 123 19.88 -2.61 3.57
CA GLU A 123 20.35 -2.43 4.94
C GLU A 123 19.36 -1.57 5.74
N PHE A 124 19.03 -2.01 6.94
CA PHE A 124 18.15 -1.28 7.85
C PHE A 124 18.57 -1.49 9.29
N ASP A 125 18.21 -0.53 10.14
CA ASP A 125 18.35 -0.64 11.58
C ASP A 125 16.95 -0.84 12.19
N GLU A 126 16.82 -1.90 12.98
CA GLU A 126 15.59 -2.29 13.68
C GLU A 126 15.00 -1.18 14.56
N GLN A 127 15.80 -0.20 14.98
CA GLN A 127 15.32 0.94 15.76
C GLN A 127 14.52 1.96 14.92
N TYR A 128 14.72 1.94 13.60
CA TYR A 128 14.15 2.90 12.67
C TYR A 128 13.17 2.29 11.66
N ILE A 129 12.90 0.97 11.74
CA ILE A 129 11.77 0.39 11.01
C ILE A 129 10.44 0.87 11.59
N PHE A 130 9.35 0.72 10.83
CA PHE A 130 8.02 1.19 11.21
C PHE A 130 7.67 0.80 12.65
N LYS A 131 7.09 1.75 13.39
CA LYS A 131 6.53 1.48 14.72
C LYS A 131 5.07 1.08 14.53
N LEU A 132 4.62 0.02 15.22
CA LEU A 132 3.21 -0.33 15.23
C LEU A 132 2.40 0.88 15.74
N PRO A 133 1.21 1.13 15.16
CA PRO A 133 0.33 2.16 15.67
C PRO A 133 0.02 1.87 17.15
N GLN A 134 0.25 2.87 18.02
CA GLN A 134 -0.20 2.86 19.41
C GLN A 134 -1.71 3.15 19.48
#